data_AF-A0A6C1DQY8-F1
#
_entry.id   AF-A0A6C1DQY8-F1
#
_cell.length_a   1.000
_cell.length_b   1.000
_cell.length_c   1.000
_cell.angle_alpha   90.00
_cell.angle_beta   90.00
_cell.angle_gamma   90.00
#
_symmetry.space_group_name_H-M   'P 1'
#
loop_
_entity.id
_entity.type
_entity.pdbx_description
1 polymer ?
#
loop_
_entity_poly.entity_id
_entity_poly.type
_entity_poly.pdbx_seq_one_letter_code
_entity_poly.pdbx_strand_id
1 'polypeptide(L)'
;MIKPFIVQTINLAVGQRYTILVKLKSDTSFVRMINGCNKMMGYITKQRWLYKEGAHLDLPKNPNDVSIEHLPGFTKAELYRVIEPTQEENKRLRTKADPVAVFEFDYAYYKDESTKQKYGTGMYKVNERTFSEYVKDPVRFGFNETYDIVINSLDHMRHPWHMHGHHFQIISLGNKGDGPFHKDVQEGKAWSRYQNDLRHLARTGKAPMVRDSINIAGNSYAVLRINTEMPGKWLLHCHVEWHMMKGLGIVFEVPTTTEDSTKQATTAVLSYPTKEPDLNTVVHTAALEQNKSKVIAVYILIMCAVDAIFYWLLM
;
A
#
# COMPACT_ATOMS: atom_id res chain seq x y z
N MET A 1 8.55 14.39 4.04
CA MET A 1 7.44 15.27 3.57
C MET A 1 7.50 15.55 2.07
N ILE A 2 6.34 15.74 1.41
CA ILE A 2 6.22 16.09 -0.03
C ILE A 2 6.14 17.60 -0.25
N LYS A 3 6.62 18.10 -1.40
CA LYS A 3 6.44 19.52 -1.78
C LYS A 3 4.95 19.83 -1.93
N PRO A 4 4.45 20.96 -1.38
CA PRO A 4 3.08 21.39 -1.65
C PRO A 4 2.82 21.57 -3.14
N PHE A 5 1.65 21.15 -3.61
CA PHE A 5 1.22 21.30 -4.99
C PHE A 5 -0.28 21.59 -5.06
N ILE A 6 -0.71 22.30 -6.10
CA ILE A 6 -2.12 22.69 -6.27
C ILE A 6 -2.85 21.56 -6.99
N VAL A 7 -3.96 21.10 -6.42
CA VAL A 7 -4.84 20.10 -7.03
C VAL A 7 -6.31 20.35 -6.69
N GLN A 8 -7.18 19.84 -7.56
CA GLN A 8 -8.62 19.82 -7.33
C GLN A 8 -9.07 18.52 -6.62
N THR A 9 -8.35 17.41 -6.85
CA THR A 9 -8.61 16.12 -6.22
C THR A 9 -7.32 15.54 -5.65
N ILE A 10 -7.34 15.11 -4.39
CA ILE A 10 -6.21 14.43 -3.75
C ILE A 10 -6.59 12.97 -3.53
N ASN A 11 -5.81 12.04 -4.07
CA ASN A 11 -5.95 10.61 -3.77
C ASN A 11 -5.06 10.27 -2.58
N LEU A 12 -5.67 9.70 -1.54
CA LEU A 12 -4.98 9.35 -0.30
C LEU A 12 -4.93 7.83 -0.14
N ALA A 13 -3.77 7.26 0.21
CA ALA A 13 -3.72 5.86 0.60
C ALA A 13 -4.24 5.69 2.04
N VAL A 14 -4.71 4.48 2.35
CA VAL A 14 -5.16 4.13 3.70
C VAL A 14 -3.97 4.26 4.67
N GLY A 15 -4.21 4.83 5.85
CA GLY A 15 -3.19 5.01 6.90
C GLY A 15 -2.39 6.30 6.78
N GLN A 16 -2.49 7.03 5.67
CA GLN A 16 -1.72 8.25 5.47
C GLN A 16 -2.33 9.45 6.22
N ARG A 17 -1.45 10.26 6.83
CA ARG A 17 -1.81 11.51 7.51
C ARG A 17 -1.47 12.69 6.61
N TYR A 18 -2.38 13.67 6.53
CA TYR A 18 -2.20 14.84 5.68
C TYR A 18 -2.65 16.10 6.37
N THR A 19 -1.94 17.19 6.05
CA THR A 19 -2.40 18.55 6.30
C THR A 19 -2.73 19.16 4.95
N ILE A 20 -3.98 19.61 4.78
CA ILE A 20 -4.43 20.25 3.54
C ILE A 20 -4.61 21.74 3.85
N LEU A 21 -3.84 22.58 3.15
CA LEU A 21 -4.03 24.03 3.19
C LEU A 21 -4.94 24.43 2.02
N VAL A 22 -6.11 24.97 2.33
CA VAL A 22 -7.06 25.44 1.32
C VAL A 22 -6.96 26.96 1.24
N LYS A 23 -6.50 27.48 0.09
CA LYS A 23 -6.51 28.91 -0.19
C LYS A 23 -7.76 29.27 -0.99
N LEU A 24 -8.57 30.19 -0.46
CA LEU A 24 -9.77 30.68 -1.11
C LEU A 24 -9.49 32.00 -1.81
N LYS A 25 -10.17 32.23 -2.94
CA LYS A 25 -10.23 33.57 -3.53
C LYS A 25 -11.09 34.46 -2.62
N SER A 26 -10.87 35.76 -2.65
CA SER A 26 -11.61 36.73 -1.81
C SER A 26 -13.12 36.65 -2.01
N ASP A 27 -13.55 36.38 -3.24
CA ASP A 27 -14.94 36.24 -3.68
C ASP A 27 -15.55 34.85 -3.44
N THR A 28 -14.78 33.86 -2.99
CA THR A 28 -15.32 32.52 -2.71
C THR A 28 -16.24 32.58 -1.49
N SER A 29 -17.50 32.19 -1.67
CA SER A 29 -18.55 32.18 -0.63
C SER A 29 -18.64 30.84 0.09
N PHE A 30 -18.37 29.72 -0.58
CA PHE A 30 -18.32 28.39 0.00
C PHE A 30 -17.32 27.45 -0.69
N VAL A 31 -17.00 26.35 -0.01
CA VAL A 31 -16.19 25.23 -0.47
C VAL A 31 -16.89 23.95 -0.08
N ARG A 32 -17.03 23.03 -1.04
CA ARG A 32 -17.53 21.67 -0.82
C ARG A 32 -16.37 20.69 -0.90
N MET A 33 -16.17 19.91 0.15
CA MET A 33 -15.20 18.82 0.20
C MET A 33 -15.94 17.49 0.11
N ILE A 34 -15.55 16.64 -0.83
CA ILE A 34 -16.17 15.33 -1.07
C ILE A 34 -15.14 14.25 -0.74
N ASN A 35 -15.44 13.43 0.28
CA ASN A 35 -14.63 12.28 0.66
C ASN A 35 -15.27 11.01 0.10
N GLY A 36 -14.54 10.25 -0.70
CA GLY A 36 -15.03 9.02 -1.30
C GLY A 36 -14.10 7.83 -1.11
N CYS A 37 -14.66 6.62 -1.15
CA CYS A 37 -13.90 5.38 -1.11
C CYS A 37 -13.94 4.67 -2.47
N ASN A 38 -12.78 4.44 -3.06
CA ASN A 38 -12.63 3.74 -4.33
C ASN A 38 -12.57 2.19 -4.17
N LYS A 39 -12.73 1.65 -2.96
CA LYS A 39 -12.55 0.21 -2.67
C LYS A 39 -13.80 -0.64 -2.93
N MET A 40 -15.00 -0.05 -2.92
CA MET A 40 -16.24 -0.72 -3.33
C MET A 40 -17.09 0.24 -4.16
N MET A 41 -17.00 0.19 -5.49
CA MET A 41 -17.92 0.92 -6.40
C MET A 41 -17.88 2.46 -6.38
N GLY A 42 -16.92 3.09 -5.69
CA GLY A 42 -16.69 4.53 -5.80
C GLY A 42 -17.79 5.41 -5.19
N TYR A 43 -18.21 5.11 -3.95
CA TYR A 43 -19.23 5.91 -3.26
C TYR A 43 -18.61 7.07 -2.48
N ILE A 44 -19.42 8.12 -2.32
CA ILE A 44 -19.16 9.22 -1.40
C ILE A 44 -19.40 8.73 0.02
N THR A 45 -18.37 8.84 0.86
CA THR A 45 -18.44 8.48 2.28
C THR A 45 -18.93 9.66 3.13
N LYS A 46 -18.44 10.88 2.85
CA LYS A 46 -18.75 12.09 3.60
C LYS A 46 -18.63 13.31 2.69
N GLN A 47 -19.43 14.33 2.99
CA GLN A 47 -19.27 15.65 2.40
C GLN A 47 -19.15 16.69 3.52
N ARG A 48 -18.32 17.70 3.32
CA ARG A 48 -18.17 18.82 4.27
C ARG A 48 -18.26 20.13 3.51
N TRP A 49 -18.77 21.15 4.18
CA TRP A 49 -18.91 22.49 3.64
C TRP A 49 -18.17 23.47 4.54
N LEU A 50 -17.35 24.32 3.94
CA LEU A 50 -16.82 25.53 4.58
C LEU A 50 -17.43 26.71 3.87
N TYR A 51 -18.10 27.61 4.58
CA TYR A 51 -18.80 28.73 3.97
C TYR A 51 -18.74 29.96 4.85
N LYS A 52 -18.87 31.13 4.21
CA LYS A 52 -19.03 32.40 4.91
C LYS A 52 -20.47 32.54 5.39
N GLU A 53 -20.65 33.23 6.50
CA GLU A 53 -21.99 33.56 7.00
C GLU A 53 -22.79 34.30 5.91
N GLY A 54 -24.05 33.89 5.71
CA GLY A 54 -24.92 34.42 4.65
C GLY A 54 -24.64 33.89 3.24
N ALA A 55 -23.69 32.96 3.05
CA ALA A 55 -23.45 32.35 1.75
C ALA A 55 -24.65 31.55 1.25
N HIS A 56 -25.06 31.78 0.00
CA HIS A 56 -26.00 30.91 -0.70
C HIS A 56 -25.29 29.62 -1.11
N LEU A 57 -25.59 28.52 -0.42
CA LEU A 57 -25.04 27.20 -0.73
C LEU A 57 -25.82 26.59 -1.89
N ASP A 58 -25.10 26.13 -2.92
CA ASP A 58 -25.68 25.28 -3.96
C ASP A 58 -25.80 23.84 -3.44
N LEU A 59 -26.78 23.61 -2.57
CA LEU A 59 -26.96 22.30 -1.94
C LEU A 59 -27.42 21.27 -2.98
N PRO A 60 -26.77 20.10 -3.03
CA PRO A 60 -27.09 19.10 -4.02
C PRO A 60 -28.49 18.52 -3.77
N LYS A 61 -29.31 18.43 -4.82
CA LYS A 61 -30.66 17.80 -4.74
C LYS A 61 -30.59 16.31 -4.39
N ASN A 62 -29.46 15.66 -4.66
CA ASN A 62 -29.18 14.27 -4.36
C ASN A 62 -27.81 14.17 -3.66
N PRO A 63 -27.67 13.44 -2.53
CA PRO A 63 -26.37 13.21 -1.88
C PRO A 63 -25.29 12.59 -2.78
N ASN A 64 -25.68 11.94 -3.87
CA ASN A 64 -24.83 11.31 -4.88
C ASN A 64 -24.83 12.07 -6.23
N ASP A 65 -25.10 13.37 -6.22
CA ASP A 65 -25.03 14.23 -7.42
C ASP A 65 -23.63 14.25 -8.08
N VAL A 66 -22.59 13.83 -7.34
CA VAL A 66 -21.21 13.73 -7.83
C VAL A 66 -20.72 12.29 -7.69
N SER A 67 -20.12 11.75 -8.75
CA SER A 67 -19.33 10.51 -8.67
C SER A 67 -17.87 10.85 -8.44
N ILE A 68 -17.20 10.11 -7.55
CA ILE A 68 -15.77 10.31 -7.28
C ILE A 68 -14.93 10.07 -8.55
N GLU A 69 -15.42 9.22 -9.46
CA GLU A 69 -14.74 8.87 -10.70
C GLU A 69 -14.74 10.02 -11.72
N HIS A 70 -15.67 10.97 -11.57
CA HIS A 70 -15.77 12.15 -12.44
C HIS A 70 -15.11 13.39 -11.83
N LEU A 71 -14.47 13.28 -10.66
CA LEU A 71 -13.77 14.40 -10.06
C LEU A 71 -12.56 14.78 -10.94
N PRO A 72 -12.31 16.09 -11.17
CA PRO A 72 -11.18 16.54 -11.96
C PRO A 72 -9.84 16.03 -11.42
N GLY A 73 -9.03 15.39 -12.28
CA GLY A 73 -7.75 14.82 -11.89
C GLY A 73 -7.84 13.57 -11.01
N PHE A 74 -9.02 12.97 -10.87
CA PHE A 74 -9.16 11.67 -10.21
C PHE A 74 -8.31 10.62 -10.92
N THR A 75 -7.58 9.83 -10.14
CA THR A 75 -6.79 8.72 -10.65
C THR A 75 -6.76 7.60 -9.61
N LYS A 76 -6.89 6.36 -10.08
CA LYS A 76 -6.73 5.17 -9.23
C LYS A 76 -5.26 4.79 -9.04
N ALA A 77 -4.36 5.44 -9.77
CA ALA A 77 -2.93 5.19 -9.74
C ALA A 77 -2.22 6.11 -8.76
N GLU A 78 -1.13 5.61 -8.19
CA GLU A 78 -0.23 6.41 -7.36
C GLU A 78 0.59 7.37 -8.23
N LEU A 79 0.60 8.65 -7.89
CA LEU A 79 1.32 9.69 -8.64
C LEU A 79 2.80 9.80 -8.24
N TYR A 80 3.48 8.67 -8.02
CA TYR A 80 4.85 8.60 -7.48
C TYR A 80 5.92 9.18 -8.41
N ARG A 81 5.64 9.28 -9.73
CA ARG A 81 6.52 9.94 -10.71
C ARG A 81 6.36 11.46 -10.77
N VAL A 82 5.24 11.99 -10.24
CA VAL A 82 4.86 13.40 -10.42
C VAL A 82 5.17 14.19 -9.16
N ILE A 83 4.88 13.62 -7.99
CA ILE A 83 5.01 14.31 -6.70
C ILE A 83 6.43 14.14 -6.17
N GLU A 84 7.06 15.26 -5.84
CA GLU A 84 8.43 15.30 -5.34
C GLU A 84 8.48 15.47 -3.81
N PRO A 85 9.48 14.88 -3.13
CA PRO A 85 9.77 15.19 -1.74
C PRO A 85 10.25 16.65 -1.56
N THR A 86 10.02 17.21 -0.36
CA THR A 86 10.66 18.45 0.08
C THR A 86 12.19 18.36 -0.03
N GLN A 87 12.89 19.49 -0.12
CA GLN A 87 14.34 19.50 -0.27
C GLN A 87 15.07 18.80 0.90
N GLU A 88 14.57 18.99 2.13
CA GLU A 88 15.09 18.35 3.34
C GLU A 88 14.93 16.82 3.28
N GLU A 89 13.71 16.34 2.97
CA GLU A 89 13.46 14.91 2.87
C GLU A 89 14.23 14.27 1.71
N ASN A 90 14.35 15.01 0.60
CA ASN A 90 15.14 14.60 -0.53
C ASN A 90 16.62 14.45 -0.14
N LYS A 91 17.18 15.42 0.59
CA LYS A 91 18.55 15.36 1.08
C LYS A 91 18.75 14.15 1.98
N ARG A 92 17.86 13.89 2.94
CA ARG A 92 17.95 12.76 3.87
C ARG A 92 18.04 11.40 3.17
N LEU A 93 17.28 11.21 2.07
CA LEU A 93 17.17 9.91 1.40
C LEU A 93 18.08 9.76 0.17
N ARG A 94 18.54 10.85 -0.47
CA ARG A 94 19.46 10.79 -1.62
C ARG A 94 20.94 10.84 -1.27
N THR A 95 21.33 11.26 -0.07
CA THR A 95 22.76 11.40 0.28
C THR A 95 23.49 10.08 0.47
N LYS A 96 22.79 8.94 0.38
CA LYS A 96 23.37 7.62 0.58
C LYS A 96 23.52 6.87 -0.73
N ALA A 97 24.55 6.02 -0.75
CA ALA A 97 24.99 5.23 -1.90
C ALA A 97 23.86 4.33 -2.45
N ASP A 98 24.16 3.68 -3.58
CA ASP A 98 23.32 2.61 -4.09
C ASP A 98 23.01 1.56 -3.01
N PRO A 99 21.84 0.91 -3.08
CA PRO A 99 21.41 -0.02 -2.04
C PRO A 99 22.41 -1.16 -1.90
N VAL A 100 22.80 -1.46 -0.67
CA VAL A 100 23.79 -2.53 -0.38
C VAL A 100 23.20 -3.92 -0.62
N ALA A 101 21.87 -4.06 -0.53
CA ALA A 101 21.14 -5.28 -0.88
C ALA A 101 19.70 -4.98 -1.30
N VAL A 102 19.07 -5.99 -1.92
CA VAL A 102 17.65 -6.00 -2.23
C VAL A 102 16.99 -7.16 -1.48
N PHE A 103 15.92 -6.86 -0.74
CA PHE A 103 15.12 -7.86 -0.04
C PHE A 103 13.76 -7.99 -0.73
N GLU A 104 13.39 -9.21 -1.10
CA GLU A 104 12.15 -9.48 -1.81
C GLU A 104 11.16 -10.24 -0.93
N PHE A 105 9.93 -9.74 -0.86
CA PHE A 105 8.86 -10.25 -0.01
C PHE A 105 7.64 -10.59 -0.85
N ASP A 106 7.47 -11.87 -1.12
CA ASP A 106 6.34 -12.43 -1.82
C ASP A 106 5.25 -12.77 -0.83
N TYR A 107 4.06 -12.21 -1.04
CA TYR A 107 2.93 -12.49 -0.18
C TYR A 107 1.72 -13.02 -0.94
N ALA A 108 1.03 -13.96 -0.30
CA ALA A 108 -0.24 -14.49 -0.76
C ALA A 108 -1.09 -14.95 0.43
N TYR A 109 -2.38 -15.19 0.18
CA TYR A 109 -3.28 -15.83 1.16
C TYR A 109 -3.39 -17.33 0.90
N TYR A 110 -3.10 -18.14 1.92
CA TYR A 110 -3.08 -19.58 1.83
C TYR A 110 -4.22 -20.21 2.63
N LYS A 111 -4.89 -21.21 2.04
CA LYS A 111 -6.02 -21.96 2.62
C LYS A 111 -5.84 -23.48 2.51
N ASP A 112 -4.65 -23.93 2.13
CA ASP A 112 -4.30 -25.34 2.00
C ASP A 112 -4.35 -26.06 3.36
N GLU A 113 -4.37 -27.39 3.32
CA GLU A 113 -4.48 -28.22 4.52
C GLU A 113 -3.33 -27.99 5.50
N SER A 114 -2.10 -27.80 5.01
CA SER A 114 -0.94 -27.59 5.88
C SER A 114 -1.06 -26.27 6.65
N THR A 115 -1.49 -25.20 5.99
CA THR A 115 -1.74 -23.90 6.62
C THR A 115 -2.85 -24.01 7.66
N LYS A 116 -3.97 -24.67 7.34
CA LYS A 116 -5.08 -24.86 8.28
C LYS A 116 -4.71 -25.75 9.45
N GLN A 117 -3.93 -26.80 9.24
CA GLN A 117 -3.45 -27.69 10.31
C GLN A 117 -2.54 -26.94 11.27
N LYS A 118 -1.64 -26.10 10.75
CA LYS A 118 -0.69 -25.32 11.56
C LYS A 118 -1.35 -24.17 12.34
N TYR A 119 -2.28 -23.45 11.73
CA TYR A 119 -2.81 -22.19 12.30
C TYR A 119 -4.31 -22.25 12.66
N GLY A 120 -5.00 -23.36 12.40
CA GLY A 120 -6.45 -23.50 12.58
C GLY A 120 -7.30 -22.71 11.58
N THR A 121 -6.68 -21.98 10.65
CA THR A 121 -7.37 -21.08 9.71
C THR A 121 -6.48 -20.79 8.50
N GLY A 122 -7.03 -20.15 7.46
CA GLY A 122 -6.22 -19.62 6.36
C GLY A 122 -5.42 -18.40 6.83
N MET A 123 -4.20 -18.24 6.32
CA MET A 123 -3.28 -17.19 6.74
C MET A 123 -2.62 -16.55 5.52
N TYR A 124 -2.34 -15.25 5.64
CA TYR A 124 -1.34 -14.63 4.80
C TYR A 124 0.04 -15.09 5.25
N LYS A 125 0.89 -15.39 4.26
CA LYS A 125 2.30 -15.64 4.46
C LYS A 125 3.09 -14.69 3.58
N VAL A 126 4.21 -14.19 4.10
CA VAL A 126 5.26 -13.50 3.37
C VAL A 126 6.46 -14.42 3.37
N ASN A 127 6.95 -14.85 2.20
CA ASN A 127 8.01 -15.85 2.06
C ASN A 127 7.80 -17.05 3.00
N GLU A 128 6.60 -17.67 2.92
CA GLU A 128 6.18 -18.82 3.74
C GLU A 128 6.03 -18.60 5.25
N ARG A 129 6.20 -17.36 5.73
CA ARG A 129 6.14 -17.01 7.16
C ARG A 129 5.00 -16.04 7.46
N THR A 130 4.37 -16.19 8.62
CA THR A 130 3.37 -15.26 9.14
C THR A 130 4.03 -14.13 9.93
N PHE A 131 3.32 -13.02 10.10
CA PHE A 131 3.74 -11.91 10.96
C PHE A 131 4.24 -12.38 12.35
N SER A 132 3.53 -13.29 13.02
CA SER A 132 3.92 -13.82 14.34
C SER A 132 5.26 -14.57 14.32
N GLU A 133 5.63 -15.15 13.20
CA GLU A 133 6.94 -15.82 13.03
C GLU A 133 8.05 -14.80 12.75
N TYR A 134 7.75 -13.68 12.08
CA TYR A 134 8.69 -12.56 11.94
C TYR A 134 8.92 -11.81 13.26
N VAL A 135 7.93 -11.77 14.16
CA VAL A 135 8.12 -11.21 15.51
C VAL A 135 9.19 -12.00 16.29
N LYS A 136 9.19 -13.32 16.14
CA LYS A 136 10.15 -14.22 16.81
C LYS A 136 11.54 -14.14 16.17
N ASP A 137 11.59 -14.08 14.85
CA ASP A 137 12.83 -14.04 14.08
C ASP A 137 12.76 -12.94 13.00
N PRO A 138 13.13 -11.69 13.33
CA PRO A 138 13.00 -10.57 12.39
C PRO A 138 14.08 -10.59 11.30
N VAL A 139 13.77 -9.98 10.16
CA VAL A 139 14.74 -9.72 9.09
C VAL A 139 15.81 -8.78 9.61
N ARG A 140 17.09 -9.08 9.37
CA ARG A 140 18.21 -8.28 9.86
C ARG A 140 18.69 -7.31 8.80
N PHE A 141 18.69 -6.02 9.13
CA PHE A 141 19.35 -4.98 8.34
C PHE A 141 20.52 -4.42 9.12
N GLY A 142 21.52 -3.87 8.43
CA GLY A 142 22.59 -3.12 9.07
C GLY A 142 22.16 -1.71 9.45
N PHE A 143 22.85 -1.11 10.41
CA PHE A 143 22.67 0.28 10.80
C PHE A 143 23.26 1.24 9.75
N ASN A 144 22.56 2.34 9.47
CA ASN A 144 22.99 3.43 8.60
C ASN A 144 23.16 3.03 7.12
N GLU A 145 22.60 1.90 6.70
CA GLU A 145 22.68 1.39 5.32
C GLU A 145 21.44 1.75 4.48
N THR A 146 21.55 1.56 3.18
CA THR A 146 20.47 1.77 2.21
C THR A 146 20.07 0.44 1.60
N TYR A 147 18.77 0.15 1.58
CA TYR A 147 18.21 -1.09 1.05
C TYR A 147 17.06 -0.81 0.09
N ASP A 148 16.94 -1.66 -0.93
CA ASP A 148 15.70 -1.76 -1.69
C ASP A 148 14.88 -2.93 -1.12
N ILE A 149 13.63 -2.66 -0.79
CA ILE A 149 12.63 -3.63 -0.36
C ILE A 149 11.62 -3.79 -1.49
N VAL A 150 11.52 -5.00 -2.02
CA VAL A 150 10.50 -5.39 -2.98
C VAL A 150 9.36 -6.06 -2.24
N ILE A 151 8.13 -5.61 -2.47
CA ILE A 151 6.92 -6.24 -1.97
C ILE A 151 6.11 -6.71 -3.16
N ASN A 152 5.98 -8.02 -3.31
CA ASN A 152 5.29 -8.68 -4.41
C ASN A 152 3.94 -9.22 -3.95
N SER A 153 2.87 -8.73 -4.59
CA SER A 153 1.51 -9.24 -4.41
C SER A 153 1.29 -10.41 -5.35
N LEU A 154 1.23 -11.63 -4.81
CA LEU A 154 0.88 -12.81 -5.60
C LEU A 154 -0.64 -13.04 -5.68
N ASP A 155 -1.41 -12.45 -4.75
CA ASP A 155 -2.87 -12.51 -4.77
C ASP A 155 -3.51 -11.41 -5.65
N HIS A 156 -4.84 -11.49 -5.84
CA HIS A 156 -5.61 -10.61 -6.72
C HIS A 156 -6.12 -9.32 -6.07
N MET A 157 -5.91 -9.14 -4.78
CA MET A 157 -6.46 -8.02 -4.01
C MET A 157 -5.49 -6.84 -3.95
N ARG A 158 -6.00 -5.67 -3.59
CA ARG A 158 -5.19 -4.48 -3.34
C ARG A 158 -4.87 -4.40 -1.85
N HIS A 159 -3.59 -4.25 -1.53
CA HIS A 159 -3.11 -4.16 -0.15
C HIS A 159 -2.43 -2.81 0.09
N PRO A 160 -2.95 -1.97 1.01
CA PRO A 160 -2.19 -0.85 1.53
C PRO A 160 -1.12 -1.38 2.46
N TRP A 161 0.15 -1.11 2.18
CA TRP A 161 1.28 -1.42 3.04
C TRP A 161 1.72 -0.18 3.79
N HIS A 162 2.13 -0.36 5.04
CA HIS A 162 2.62 0.71 5.92
C HIS A 162 3.88 0.26 6.65
N MET A 163 4.85 1.16 6.75
CA MET A 163 6.14 0.96 7.41
C MET A 163 6.26 1.84 8.64
N HIS A 164 6.60 1.23 9.78
CA HIS A 164 6.83 1.94 11.03
C HIS A 164 8.27 2.47 11.09
N GLY A 165 8.43 3.58 11.82
CA GLY A 165 9.71 4.26 12.03
C GLY A 165 10.23 4.98 10.79
N HIS A 166 10.13 4.35 9.62
CA HIS A 166 10.84 4.74 8.41
C HIS A 166 9.93 5.40 7.39
N HIS A 167 10.52 6.31 6.60
CA HIS A 167 9.95 6.70 5.32
C HIS A 167 10.74 6.01 4.21
N PHE A 168 10.05 5.65 3.13
CA PHE A 168 10.65 5.06 1.94
C PHE A 168 10.44 5.94 0.71
N GLN A 169 11.41 5.87 -0.20
CA GLN A 169 11.26 6.33 -1.59
C GLN A 169 10.58 5.23 -2.41
N ILE A 170 9.67 5.60 -3.31
CA ILE A 170 9.08 4.65 -4.27
C ILE A 170 9.89 4.70 -5.56
N ILE A 171 10.69 3.66 -5.78
CA ILE A 171 11.53 3.55 -6.98
C ILE A 171 10.69 3.07 -8.16
N SER A 172 9.85 2.07 -7.95
CA SER A 172 8.91 1.56 -8.94
C SER A 172 7.65 1.02 -8.26
N LEU A 173 6.53 1.10 -8.97
CA LEU A 173 5.25 0.53 -8.54
C LEU A 173 4.53 -0.02 -9.76
N GLY A 174 4.21 -1.32 -9.71
CA GLY A 174 3.49 -2.04 -10.75
C GLY A 174 2.02 -1.64 -10.88
N ASN A 175 1.48 -1.87 -12.07
CA ASN A 175 0.04 -1.89 -12.28
C ASN A 175 -0.54 -3.27 -11.92
N LYS A 176 -1.86 -3.33 -11.75
CA LYS A 176 -2.57 -4.60 -11.57
C LYS A 176 -2.26 -5.54 -12.74
N GLY A 177 -1.77 -6.75 -12.45
CA GLY A 177 -1.46 -7.76 -13.46
C GLY A 177 -0.11 -7.56 -14.18
N ASP A 178 0.75 -6.67 -13.69
CA ASP A 178 2.14 -6.61 -14.17
C ASP A 178 2.98 -7.81 -13.68
N GLY A 179 2.50 -8.52 -12.65
CA GLY A 179 3.19 -9.65 -12.01
C GLY A 179 4.15 -9.21 -10.90
N PRO A 180 4.77 -10.18 -10.20
CA PRO A 180 5.82 -9.89 -9.24
C PRO A 180 7.07 -9.35 -9.95
N PHE A 181 7.88 -8.60 -9.20
CA PHE A 181 9.21 -8.18 -9.61
C PHE A 181 10.23 -8.99 -8.83
N HIS A 182 11.11 -9.68 -9.55
CA HIS A 182 12.30 -10.33 -9.00
C HIS A 182 13.51 -9.75 -9.70
N LYS A 183 14.52 -9.34 -8.94
CA LYS A 183 15.68 -8.60 -9.47
C LYS A 183 16.50 -9.44 -10.47
N ASP A 184 16.53 -10.75 -10.27
CA ASP A 184 17.21 -11.72 -11.12
C ASP A 184 16.42 -12.07 -12.39
N VAL A 185 15.10 -11.85 -12.39
CA VAL A 185 14.23 -12.04 -13.56
C VAL A 185 14.18 -10.76 -14.40
N GLN A 186 15.02 -10.69 -15.42
CA GLN A 186 15.19 -9.50 -16.27
C GLN A 186 14.24 -9.46 -17.48
N GLU A 187 12.99 -9.86 -17.28
CA GLU A 187 11.98 -9.93 -18.33
C GLU A 187 10.55 -9.65 -17.81
N GLY A 188 9.60 -9.57 -18.75
CA GLY A 188 8.19 -9.34 -18.42
C GLY A 188 7.83 -7.87 -18.14
N LYS A 189 6.55 -7.65 -17.80
CA LYS A 189 5.99 -6.30 -17.59
C LYS A 189 6.60 -5.62 -16.36
N ALA A 190 6.80 -6.37 -15.28
CA ALA A 190 7.38 -5.85 -14.05
C ALA A 190 8.78 -5.27 -14.28
N TRP A 191 9.69 -6.07 -14.87
CA TRP A 191 11.02 -5.61 -15.25
C TRP A 191 11.00 -4.41 -16.20
N SER A 192 10.20 -4.49 -17.27
CA SER A 192 10.10 -3.41 -18.27
C SER A 192 9.68 -2.08 -17.64
N ARG A 193 8.74 -2.13 -16.70
CA ARG A 193 8.28 -0.97 -15.94
C ARG A 193 9.37 -0.43 -15.02
N TYR A 194 10.00 -1.29 -14.21
CA TYR A 194 11.10 -0.89 -13.33
C TYR A 194 12.22 -0.18 -14.09
N GLN A 195 12.62 -0.71 -15.25
CA GLN A 195 13.61 -0.09 -16.12
C GLN A 195 13.15 1.27 -16.67
N ASN A 196 11.87 1.41 -17.02
CA ASN A 196 11.30 2.69 -17.44
C ASN A 196 11.32 3.73 -16.30
N ASP A 197 10.98 3.31 -15.08
CA ASP A 197 11.03 4.15 -13.89
C ASP A 197 12.44 4.65 -13.58
N LEU A 198 13.45 3.77 -13.62
CA LEU A 198 14.84 4.17 -13.46
C LEU A 198 15.29 5.17 -14.54
N ARG A 199 14.97 4.92 -15.82
CA ARG A 199 15.26 5.86 -16.91
C ARG A 199 14.57 7.20 -16.71
N HIS A 200 13.33 7.20 -16.21
CA HIS A 200 12.59 8.42 -15.91
C HIS A 200 13.29 9.23 -14.81
N LEU A 201 13.69 8.58 -13.71
CA LEU A 201 14.40 9.22 -12.60
C LEU A 201 15.75 9.78 -13.06
N ALA A 202 16.51 9.01 -13.83
CA ALA A 202 17.80 9.44 -14.39
C ALA A 202 17.64 10.65 -15.33
N ARG A 203 16.68 10.59 -16.26
CA ARG A 203 16.45 11.66 -17.25
C ARG A 203 15.94 12.96 -16.63
N THR A 204 15.07 12.86 -15.63
CA THR A 204 14.46 14.06 -15.01
C THR A 204 15.29 14.64 -13.88
N GLY A 205 16.19 13.84 -13.29
CA GLY A 205 16.92 14.20 -12.07
C GLY A 205 16.02 14.32 -10.83
N LYS A 206 14.70 14.11 -10.96
CA LYS A 206 13.73 14.24 -9.87
C LYS A 206 13.93 13.14 -8.83
N ALA A 207 13.71 13.50 -7.58
CA ALA A 207 13.74 12.52 -6.49
C ALA A 207 12.44 11.70 -6.48
N PRO A 208 12.52 10.38 -6.25
CA PRO A 208 11.33 9.56 -6.12
C PRO A 208 10.50 10.03 -4.91
N MET A 209 9.18 9.87 -5.01
CA MET A 209 8.27 10.28 -3.94
C MET A 209 8.58 9.55 -2.63
N VAL A 210 8.52 10.27 -1.51
CA VAL A 210 8.77 9.74 -0.16
C VAL A 210 7.48 9.67 0.65
N ARG A 211 7.24 8.54 1.32
CA ARG A 211 6.08 8.29 2.18
C ARG A 211 6.32 7.10 3.13
N ASP A 212 5.36 6.78 3.98
CA ASP A 212 5.37 5.64 4.90
C ASP A 212 4.34 4.56 4.54
N SER A 213 3.47 4.81 3.56
CA SER A 213 2.36 3.93 3.20
C SER A 213 2.09 3.95 1.70
N ILE A 214 1.79 2.80 1.11
CA ILE A 214 1.60 2.65 -0.34
C ILE A 214 0.53 1.60 -0.66
N ASN A 215 -0.29 1.84 -1.68
CA ASN A 215 -1.19 0.82 -2.20
C ASN A 215 -0.50 -0.02 -3.27
N ILE A 216 -0.44 -1.34 -3.04
CA ILE A 216 0.03 -2.30 -4.03
C ILE A 216 -1.19 -2.98 -4.66
N ALA A 217 -1.28 -2.94 -5.98
CA ALA A 217 -2.37 -3.60 -6.71
C ALA A 217 -2.20 -5.13 -6.70
N GLY A 218 -3.28 -5.87 -6.92
CA GLY A 218 -3.21 -7.33 -7.03
C GLY A 218 -2.38 -7.77 -8.23
N ASN A 219 -1.65 -8.87 -8.05
CA ASN A 219 -0.74 -9.45 -9.04
C ASN A 219 0.25 -8.39 -9.58
N SER A 220 1.00 -7.77 -8.67
CA SER A 220 1.82 -6.58 -8.90
C SER A 220 2.95 -6.50 -7.87
N TYR A 221 3.68 -5.39 -7.86
CA TYR A 221 4.83 -5.19 -6.97
C TYR A 221 5.02 -3.72 -6.59
N ALA A 222 5.82 -3.48 -5.55
CA ALA A 222 6.44 -2.18 -5.26
C ALA A 222 7.92 -2.35 -4.91
N VAL A 223 8.77 -1.46 -5.42
CA VAL A 223 10.19 -1.35 -5.05
C VAL A 223 10.38 -0.09 -4.23
N LEU A 224 10.74 -0.27 -2.96
CA LEU A 224 10.83 0.78 -1.95
C LEU A 224 12.27 0.92 -1.50
N ARG A 225 12.83 2.14 -1.52
CA ARG A 225 14.17 2.40 -0.98
C ARG A 225 14.10 3.00 0.41
N ILE A 226 14.84 2.42 1.35
CA ILE A 226 14.89 2.87 2.75
C ILE A 226 16.32 3.10 3.23
N ASN A 227 16.44 3.95 4.25
CA ASN A 227 17.67 4.14 5.02
C ASN A 227 17.43 3.69 6.47
N THR A 228 18.25 2.78 6.98
CA THR A 228 18.08 2.14 8.31
C THR A 228 18.80 2.90 9.42
N GLU A 229 18.34 4.12 9.68
CA GLU A 229 18.97 5.05 10.66
C GLU A 229 18.34 4.97 12.06
N MET A 230 17.23 4.23 12.21
CA MET A 230 16.51 4.11 13.48
C MET A 230 16.68 2.69 14.03
N PRO A 231 17.50 2.50 15.07
CA PRO A 231 17.66 1.21 15.71
C PRO A 231 16.35 0.70 16.31
N GLY A 232 16.20 -0.62 16.35
CA GLY A 232 15.04 -1.29 16.94
C GLY A 232 14.35 -2.25 15.97
N LYS A 233 13.22 -2.80 16.43
CA LYS A 233 12.35 -3.67 15.63
C LYS A 233 11.20 -2.86 15.06
N TRP A 234 11.00 -2.97 13.76
CA TRP A 234 10.05 -2.17 13.01
C TRP A 234 9.10 -3.07 12.23
N LEU A 235 7.83 -2.68 12.23
CA LEU A 235 6.76 -3.39 11.55
C LEU A 235 6.57 -2.83 10.13
N LEU A 236 6.56 -3.72 9.14
CA LEU A 236 6.08 -3.42 7.79
C LEU A 236 4.88 -4.35 7.52
N HIS A 237 3.69 -3.80 7.38
CA HIS A 237 2.46 -4.60 7.38
C HIS A 237 1.38 -4.04 6.47
N CYS A 238 0.39 -4.88 6.15
CA CYS A 238 -0.81 -4.40 5.50
C CYS A 238 -1.64 -3.55 6.49
N HIS A 239 -2.01 -2.34 6.10
CA HIS A 239 -2.81 -1.41 6.88
C HIS A 239 -4.33 -1.71 6.81
N VAL A 240 -4.68 -2.94 6.45
CA VAL A 240 -6.00 -3.54 6.71
C VAL A 240 -5.83 -4.43 7.94
N GLU A 241 -6.35 -3.99 9.07
CA GLU A 241 -6.13 -4.63 10.38
C GLU A 241 -6.41 -6.14 10.35
N TRP A 242 -7.50 -6.55 9.71
CA TRP A 242 -7.82 -7.97 9.53
C TRP A 242 -6.75 -8.75 8.75
N HIS A 243 -6.15 -8.16 7.72
CA HIS A 243 -5.08 -8.82 6.96
C HIS A 243 -3.80 -8.95 7.79
N MET A 244 -3.44 -7.92 8.55
CA MET A 244 -2.32 -7.97 9.51
C MET A 244 -2.54 -9.06 10.56
N MET A 245 -3.74 -9.12 11.17
CA MET A 245 -4.11 -10.16 12.14
C MET A 245 -4.06 -11.57 11.53
N LYS A 246 -4.35 -11.69 10.24
CA LYS A 246 -4.21 -12.94 9.47
C LYS A 246 -2.79 -13.21 8.99
N GLY A 247 -1.78 -12.50 9.48
CA GLY A 247 -0.38 -12.78 9.25
C GLY A 247 0.32 -11.89 8.22
N LEU A 248 -0.37 -10.93 7.60
CA LEU A 248 0.19 -10.12 6.51
C LEU A 248 1.08 -8.96 7.02
N GLY A 249 2.32 -9.30 7.34
CA GLY A 249 3.36 -8.35 7.71
C GLY A 249 4.68 -9.04 8.02
N ILE A 250 5.74 -8.25 8.05
CA ILE A 250 7.07 -8.65 8.46
C ILE A 250 7.57 -7.75 9.59
N VAL A 251 8.58 -8.21 10.30
CA VAL A 251 9.35 -7.40 11.24
C VAL A 251 10.79 -7.40 10.76
N PHE A 252 11.39 -6.22 10.68
CA PHE A 252 12.82 -6.08 10.47
C PHE A 252 13.46 -5.42 11.70
N GLU A 253 14.72 -5.75 11.94
CA GLU A 253 15.51 -5.25 13.05
C GLU A 253 16.73 -4.50 12.52
N VAL A 254 16.95 -3.31 13.08
CA VAL A 254 18.11 -2.47 12.81
C VAL A 254 18.94 -2.40 14.10
N PRO A 255 20.24 -2.74 14.08
CA PRO A 255 21.09 -2.68 15.25
C PRO A 255 21.39 -1.23 15.65
N THR A 256 21.94 -1.05 16.85
CA THR A 256 22.29 0.26 17.42
C THR A 256 23.52 0.89 16.80
N THR A 257 24.45 0.09 16.30
CA THR A 257 25.72 0.56 15.75
C THR A 257 26.11 -0.23 14.50
N THR A 258 27.02 0.35 13.71
CA THR A 258 27.58 -0.33 12.52
C THR A 258 28.41 -1.56 12.90
N GLU A 259 29.06 -1.58 14.06
CA GLU A 259 29.86 -2.71 14.56
C GLU A 259 28.98 -3.93 14.88
N ASP A 260 27.73 -3.70 15.27
CA ASP A 260 26.75 -4.75 15.54
C ASP A 260 26.17 -5.35 14.23
N SER A 261 26.23 -4.62 13.11
CA SER A 261 25.80 -5.10 11.79
C SER A 261 26.64 -6.30 11.32
N THR A 262 27.95 -6.30 11.57
CA THR A 262 28.89 -7.34 11.09
C THR A 262 28.69 -8.68 11.79
N LYS A 263 28.18 -8.68 13.03
CA LYS A 263 27.89 -9.90 13.81
C LYS A 263 26.60 -10.59 13.38
N GLN A 264 25.66 -9.86 12.77
CA GLN A 264 24.38 -10.42 12.27
C GLN A 264 24.45 -10.87 10.80
N ALA A 265 25.32 -10.25 9.98
CA ALA A 265 25.49 -10.62 8.57
C ALA A 265 25.97 -12.07 8.37
N THR A 266 26.68 -12.67 9.35
CA THR A 266 27.14 -14.06 9.30
C THR A 266 26.04 -15.11 9.45
N THR A 267 24.80 -14.73 9.77
CA THR A 267 23.70 -15.69 10.02
C THR A 267 22.54 -15.57 9.03
N ALA A 268 22.43 -14.48 8.27
CA ALA A 268 21.31 -14.22 7.38
C ALA A 268 21.66 -14.53 5.90
N VAL A 269 21.95 -15.79 5.59
CA VAL A 269 21.65 -16.28 4.23
C VAL A 269 20.15 -16.54 4.22
N LEU A 270 19.37 -15.57 3.75
CA LEU A 270 17.99 -15.85 3.35
C LEU A 270 18.08 -16.86 2.19
N SER A 271 17.97 -18.15 2.53
CA SER A 271 17.74 -19.18 1.53
C SER A 271 16.34 -18.94 0.97
N TYR A 272 16.27 -18.32 -0.20
CA TYR A 272 15.07 -18.28 -1.01
C TYR A 272 14.57 -19.73 -1.19
N PRO A 273 13.27 -20.02 -1.01
CA PRO A 273 12.74 -21.27 -1.51
C PRO A 273 12.99 -21.29 -3.01
N THR A 274 13.81 -22.23 -3.49
CA THR A 274 14.08 -22.45 -4.93
C THR A 274 12.88 -23.03 -5.68
N LYS A 275 11.73 -23.09 -5.03
CA LYS A 275 10.49 -23.62 -5.57
C LYS A 275 9.55 -22.45 -5.73
N GLU A 276 9.20 -22.13 -6.98
CA GLU A 276 8.08 -21.25 -7.27
C GLU A 276 6.89 -21.70 -6.40
N PRO A 277 6.17 -20.77 -5.74
CA PRO A 277 4.95 -21.13 -5.04
C PRO A 277 4.05 -21.83 -6.04
N ASP A 278 3.56 -23.03 -5.71
CA ASP A 278 2.62 -23.73 -6.59
C ASP A 278 1.38 -22.86 -6.73
N LEU A 279 1.30 -22.18 -7.88
CA LEU A 279 0.25 -21.24 -8.23
C LEU A 279 -1.14 -21.90 -8.19
N ASN A 280 -1.23 -23.24 -8.21
CA ASN A 280 -2.50 -23.97 -8.02
C ASN A 280 -2.95 -24.05 -6.56
N THR A 281 -2.04 -23.83 -5.60
CA THR A 281 -2.34 -23.74 -4.15
C THR A 281 -2.58 -22.31 -3.69
N VAL A 282 -2.02 -21.34 -4.41
CA VAL A 282 -2.41 -19.93 -4.34
C VAL A 282 -3.80 -19.84 -4.93
N VAL A 283 -4.70 -19.08 -4.29
CA VAL A 283 -6.03 -18.87 -4.88
C VAL A 283 -5.86 -18.02 -6.15
N HIS A 284 -5.67 -18.68 -7.28
CA HIS A 284 -6.17 -18.17 -8.55
C HIS A 284 -7.68 -18.29 -8.49
N THR A 285 -8.37 -17.19 -8.19
CA THR A 285 -9.75 -17.12 -8.64
C THR A 285 -9.66 -17.11 -10.17
N ALA A 286 -9.80 -18.30 -10.77
CA ALA A 286 -10.23 -18.46 -12.15
C ALA A 286 -11.27 -17.36 -12.40
N ALA A 287 -11.08 -16.59 -13.46
CA ALA A 287 -11.85 -15.39 -13.76
C ALA A 287 -13.34 -15.63 -13.46
N LEU A 288 -13.76 -15.28 -12.25
CA LEU A 288 -15.16 -15.32 -11.88
C LEU A 288 -15.71 -14.17 -12.69
N GLU A 289 -16.54 -14.48 -13.68
CA GLU A 289 -17.51 -13.52 -14.19
C GLU A 289 -18.26 -13.01 -12.95
N GLN A 290 -17.78 -11.91 -12.39
CA GLN A 290 -18.43 -11.22 -11.29
C GLN A 290 -19.67 -10.61 -11.89
N ASN A 291 -20.74 -11.39 -11.89
CA ASN A 291 -22.07 -10.91 -12.19
C ASN A 291 -22.47 -10.04 -10.99
N LYS A 292 -22.07 -8.76 -11.03
CA LYS A 292 -22.18 -7.80 -9.94
C LYS A 292 -23.59 -7.74 -9.36
N SER A 293 -24.62 -7.97 -10.18
CA SER A 293 -26.02 -8.04 -9.78
C SER A 293 -26.32 -9.21 -8.85
N LYS A 294 -25.74 -10.40 -9.07
CA LYS A 294 -25.90 -11.55 -8.17
C LYS A 294 -25.25 -11.33 -6.82
N VAL A 295 -24.06 -10.72 -6.79
CA VAL A 295 -23.35 -10.41 -5.54
C VAL A 295 -24.11 -9.36 -4.73
N ILE A 296 -24.62 -8.32 -5.39
CA ILE A 296 -25.45 -7.29 -4.75
C ILE A 296 -26.76 -7.89 -4.20
N ALA A 297 -27.43 -8.75 -4.97
CA ALA A 297 -28.67 -9.39 -4.53
C ALA A 297 -28.46 -10.26 -3.27
N VAL A 298 -27.39 -11.04 -3.22
CA VAL A 298 -27.04 -11.86 -2.04
C VAL A 298 -26.71 -10.97 -0.84
N TYR A 299 -25.99 -9.87 -1.06
CA TYR A 299 -25.64 -8.94 0.02
C TYR A 299 -26.87 -8.24 0.60
N ILE A 300 -27.81 -7.81 -0.25
CA ILE A 300 -29.09 -7.22 0.17
C ILE A 300 -29.90 -8.23 0.98
N LEU A 301 -30.00 -9.48 0.52
CA LEU A 301 -30.71 -10.54 1.23
C LEU A 301 -30.14 -10.80 2.63
N ILE A 302 -28.82 -10.86 2.75
CA ILE A 302 -28.14 -11.06 4.05
C ILE A 302 -28.38 -9.87 4.97
N MET A 303 -28.25 -8.64 4.47
CA MET A 303 -28.46 -7.44 5.29
C MET A 303 -29.91 -7.30 5.75
N CYS A 304 -30.88 -7.57 4.87
CA CYS A 304 -32.30 -7.59 5.25
C CYS A 304 -32.61 -8.66 6.31
N ALA A 305 -32.01 -9.84 6.20
CA ALA A 305 -32.19 -10.89 7.21
C ALA A 305 -31.58 -10.51 8.57
N VAL A 306 -30.38 -9.91 8.56
CA VAL A 306 -29.72 -9.43 9.78
C VAL A 306 -30.52 -8.30 10.43
N ASP A 307 -30.99 -7.32 9.66
CA ASP A 307 -31.81 -6.21 10.17
C ASP A 307 -33.16 -6.71 10.72
N ALA A 308 -33.78 -7.70 10.08
CA ALA A 308 -35.01 -8.32 10.58
C ALA A 308 -34.79 -9.05 11.92
N ILE A 309 -33.66 -9.75 12.06
CA ILE A 309 -33.27 -10.40 13.32
C ILE A 309 -33.03 -9.35 14.41
N PHE A 310 -32.32 -8.26 14.10
CA PHE A 310 -32.09 -7.17 15.05
C PHE A 310 -33.38 -6.46 15.46
N TYR A 311 -34.27 -6.21 14.50
CA TYR A 311 -35.58 -5.61 14.78
C TYR A 311 -36.41 -6.49 15.74
N TRP A 312 -36.41 -7.80 15.54
CA TRP A 312 -37.14 -8.75 16.38
C TRP A 312 -36.51 -8.95 17.77
N LEU A 313 -35.20 -8.75 17.91
CA LEU A 313 -34.50 -8.82 19.19
C LEU A 313 -34.59 -7.52 20.01
N LEU A 314 -34.96 -6.39 19.38
CA LEU A 314 -35.00 -5.06 20.00
C LEU A 314 -36.42 -4.53 20.25
N MET A 315 -37.46 -5.22 19.77
CA MET A 315 -38.87 -4.99 20.09
C MET A 315 -39.43 -6.11 20.95
#